data_AF-A0A6N7W4R3-F1
#
_entry.id   AF-A0A6N7W4R3-F1
#
_cell.length_a   1.000
_cell.length_b   1.000
_cell.length_c   1.000
_cell.angle_alpha   90.00
_cell.angle_beta   90.00
_cell.angle_gamma   90.00
#
_symmetry.space_group_name_H-M   'P 1'
#
loop_
_entity.id
_entity.type
_entity.pdbx_description
1 polymer ?
#
loop_
_entity_poly.entity_id
_entity_poly.type
_entity_poly.pdbx_seq_one_letter_code
_entity_poly.pdbx_strand_id
1 'polypeptide(L)'
;MTTRIAFGPLASFTQWVTDTYPEFSMPGHRVSLFRRQVWDPSVGQWFEKEMMLPVAGGNPLLLVPNEWVRSGLLMSAKRFYKTKVLVFVQQTKAAYLPDRKLHIPTKKELRAYPNLHGTHKTNIRVTLQALDAGDDLVSNFQDHVNKKWNMRHSSKAA
;
A
#
# COMPACT_ATOMS: atom_id res chain seq x y z
N MET A 1 10.01 -10.64 4.76
CA MET A 1 8.68 -10.66 5.42
C MET A 1 7.57 -10.20 4.48
N THR A 2 7.73 -9.09 3.75
CA THR A 2 6.79 -8.59 2.72
C THR A 2 6.37 -9.63 1.68
N THR A 3 7.29 -10.46 1.19
CA THR A 3 6.98 -11.50 0.19
C THR A 3 5.98 -12.55 0.71
N ARG A 4 6.00 -12.86 2.01
CA ARG A 4 5.04 -13.82 2.61
C ARG A 4 3.64 -13.22 2.73
N ILE A 5 3.55 -11.91 2.98
CA ILE A 5 2.26 -11.21 3.08
C ILE A 5 1.58 -11.16 1.70
N ALA A 6 2.36 -10.93 0.64
CA ALA A 6 1.84 -10.87 -0.73
C ALA A 6 1.57 -12.24 -1.37
N PHE A 7 2.01 -13.35 -0.75
CA PHE A 7 1.90 -14.69 -1.33
C PHE A 7 0.46 -15.08 -1.64
N GLY A 8 -0.47 -14.86 -0.71
CA GLY A 8 -1.89 -15.21 -0.90
C GLY A 8 -2.54 -14.57 -2.12
N PRO A 9 -2.46 -13.24 -2.25
CA PRO A 9 -2.94 -12.54 -3.44
C PRO A 9 -2.27 -13.01 -4.74
N LEU A 10 -0.94 -13.18 -4.75
CA LEU A 10 -0.21 -13.64 -5.94
C LEU A 10 -0.61 -15.05 -6.37
N ALA A 11 -0.76 -15.96 -5.40
CA ALA A 11 -1.16 -17.32 -5.67
C ALA A 11 -2.62 -17.41 -6.11
N SER A 12 -3.50 -16.57 -5.56
CA SER A 12 -4.90 -16.48 -6.01
C SER A 12 -4.99 -15.91 -7.44
N PHE A 13 -4.18 -14.90 -7.76
CA PHE A 13 -4.04 -14.38 -9.13
C PHE A 13 -3.51 -15.46 -10.08
N THR A 14 -2.47 -16.19 -9.67
CA THR A 14 -1.88 -17.26 -10.48
C THR A 14 -2.88 -18.37 -10.77
N GLN A 15 -3.65 -18.78 -9.76
CA GLN A 15 -4.73 -19.76 -9.92
C GLN A 15 -5.79 -19.24 -10.90
N TRP A 16 -6.25 -18.00 -10.74
CA TRP A 16 -7.18 -17.38 -11.67
C TRP A 16 -6.66 -17.36 -13.12
N VAL A 17 -5.38 -17.01 -13.35
CA VAL A 17 -4.77 -17.06 -14.68
C VAL A 17 -4.77 -18.50 -15.22
N THR A 18 -4.38 -19.47 -14.38
CA THR A 18 -4.35 -20.89 -14.78
C THR A 18 -5.74 -21.40 -15.17
N ASP A 19 -6.78 -20.98 -14.44
CA ASP A 19 -8.18 -21.34 -14.70
C ASP A 19 -8.73 -20.63 -15.95
N THR A 20 -8.23 -19.42 -16.25
CA THR A 20 -8.71 -18.59 -17.38
C THR A 20 -8.05 -18.97 -18.71
N TYR A 21 -6.80 -19.39 -18.69
CA TYR A 21 -5.98 -19.64 -19.88
C TYR A 21 -5.67 -21.13 -20.02
N PRO A 22 -6.38 -21.87 -20.90
CA PRO A 22 -6.26 -23.32 -21.05
C PRO A 22 -4.85 -23.80 -21.42
N GLU A 23 -3.98 -22.93 -21.94
CA GLU A 23 -2.57 -23.19 -22.25
C GLU A 23 -1.82 -23.77 -21.05
N PHE A 24 -2.17 -23.38 -19.82
CA PHE A 24 -1.58 -23.91 -18.60
C PHE A 24 -2.02 -25.34 -18.25
N SER A 25 -3.05 -25.85 -18.93
CA SER A 25 -3.60 -27.21 -18.76
C SER A 25 -3.43 -28.09 -20.00
N MET A 26 -2.76 -27.59 -21.06
CA MET A 26 -2.46 -28.37 -22.25
C MET A 26 -1.46 -29.51 -21.98
N PRO A 27 -1.43 -30.56 -22.82
CA PRO A 27 -0.48 -31.66 -22.67
C PRO A 27 0.96 -31.16 -22.56
N GLY A 28 1.67 -31.59 -21.52
CA GLY A 28 3.03 -31.12 -21.18
C GLY A 28 3.08 -30.07 -20.08
N HIS A 29 1.94 -29.45 -19.74
CA HIS A 29 1.79 -28.59 -18.58
C HIS A 29 1.11 -29.34 -17.43
N ARG A 30 1.46 -28.96 -16.19
CA ARG A 30 0.93 -29.59 -14.98
C ARG A 30 0.56 -28.52 -13.97
N VAL A 31 -0.59 -28.69 -13.36
CA VAL A 31 -1.02 -27.97 -12.17
C VAL A 31 -0.92 -28.92 -10.97
N SER A 32 -0.62 -28.42 -9.78
CA SER A 32 -0.59 -29.23 -8.56
C SER A 32 -1.14 -28.48 -7.37
N LEU A 33 -1.67 -29.27 -6.42
CA LEU A 33 -2.17 -28.75 -5.16
C LEU A 33 -1.00 -28.42 -4.23
N PHE A 34 -1.02 -27.22 -3.67
CA PHE A 34 -0.05 -26.77 -2.67
C PHE A 34 -0.78 -26.25 -1.44
N ARG A 35 -0.28 -26.60 -0.26
CA ARG A 35 -0.74 -26.08 1.03
C ARG A 35 0.30 -25.13 1.62
N ARG A 36 -0.09 -23.89 1.87
CA ARG A 36 0.80 -22.85 2.42
C ARG A 36 0.08 -21.93 3.38
N GLN A 37 0.84 -21.32 4.28
CA GLN A 37 0.35 -20.24 5.12
C GLN A 37 0.22 -18.95 4.31
N VAL A 38 -0.94 -18.31 4.45
CA VAL A 38 -1.31 -17.05 3.82
C VAL A 38 -1.70 -16.06 4.93
N TRP A 39 -1.33 -14.79 4.74
CA TRP A 39 -1.76 -13.71 5.63
C TRP A 39 -3.14 -13.22 5.23
N ASP A 40 -4.07 -13.15 6.19
CA ASP A 40 -5.34 -12.44 6.04
C ASP A 40 -5.22 -11.02 6.63
N PRO A 41 -5.28 -9.97 5.81
CA PRO A 41 -5.24 -8.60 6.31
C PRO A 41 -6.51 -8.16 7.02
N SER A 42 -7.65 -8.84 6.83
CA SER A 42 -8.93 -8.47 7.46
C SER A 42 -8.99 -8.85 8.94
N VAL A 43 -8.38 -9.99 9.30
CA VAL A 43 -8.31 -10.48 10.69
C VAL A 43 -6.92 -10.37 11.30
N GLY A 44 -5.90 -10.04 10.49
CA GLY A 44 -4.53 -9.87 10.96
C GLY A 44 -3.89 -11.18 11.42
N GLN A 45 -4.16 -12.29 10.74
CA GLN A 45 -3.70 -13.62 11.13
C GLN A 45 -3.18 -14.43 9.94
N TRP A 46 -2.34 -15.42 10.23
CA TRP A 46 -1.91 -16.42 9.27
C TRP A 46 -2.87 -17.62 9.29
N PHE A 47 -3.27 -18.09 8.12
CA PHE A 47 -4.08 -19.29 7.97
C PHE A 47 -3.52 -20.19 6.87
N GLU A 48 -3.79 -21.48 6.93
CA GLU A 48 -3.41 -22.40 5.85
C GLU A 48 -4.43 -22.34 4.72
N LYS A 49 -3.94 -22.22 3.49
CA LYS A 49 -4.73 -22.22 2.27
C LYS A 49 -4.20 -23.28 1.32
N GLU A 50 -5.12 -24.02 0.72
CA GLU A 50 -4.85 -24.90 -0.40
C GLU A 50 -5.09 -24.15 -1.71
N MET A 51 -4.23 -24.38 -2.69
CA MET A 51 -4.28 -23.70 -3.98
C MET A 51 -3.65 -24.52 -5.09
N MET A 52 -4.22 -24.39 -6.29
CA MET A 52 -3.75 -25.04 -7.49
C MET A 52 -2.79 -24.11 -8.22
N LEU A 53 -1.52 -24.52 -8.35
CA LEU A 53 -0.48 -23.73 -9.01
C LEU A 53 0.14 -24.50 -10.17
N PRO A 54 0.48 -23.82 -11.27
CA PRO A 54 1.21 -24.42 -12.37
C PRO A 54 2.63 -24.79 -11.92
N VAL A 55 3.16 -25.88 -12.48
CA VAL A 55 4.47 -26.44 -12.14
C VAL A 55 5.36 -26.42 -13.37
N ALA A 56 6.57 -25.86 -13.24
CA ALA A 56 7.60 -25.92 -14.26
C ALA A 56 8.93 -26.34 -13.64
N GLY A 57 9.65 -27.27 -14.30
CA GLY A 57 10.90 -27.81 -13.78
C GLY A 57 10.78 -28.40 -12.37
N GLY A 58 9.61 -28.98 -12.04
CA GLY A 58 9.32 -29.54 -10.71
C GLY A 58 8.97 -28.53 -9.62
N ASN A 59 8.92 -27.23 -9.92
CA ASN A 59 8.65 -26.17 -8.94
C ASN A 59 7.32 -25.47 -9.21
N PRO A 60 6.55 -25.12 -8.16
CA PRO A 60 5.38 -24.26 -8.31
C PRO A 60 5.80 -22.88 -8.82
N LEU A 61 5.01 -22.36 -9.75
CA LEU A 61 5.16 -21.01 -10.26
C LEU A 61 4.19 -20.06 -9.57
N LEU A 62 4.65 -18.84 -9.35
CA LEU A 62 3.82 -17.70 -9.00
C LEU A 62 3.97 -16.64 -10.07
N LEU A 63 2.85 -16.20 -10.59
CA LEU A 63 2.77 -15.08 -11.51
C LEU A 63 2.60 -13.80 -10.71
N VAL A 64 3.31 -12.77 -11.15
CA VAL A 64 3.19 -11.42 -10.60
C VAL A 64 2.54 -10.56 -11.69
N PRO A 65 1.38 -9.93 -11.41
CA PRO A 65 0.81 -8.99 -12.35
C PRO A 65 1.83 -7.89 -12.65
N ASN A 66 2.02 -7.57 -13.93
CA ASN A 66 3.08 -6.63 -14.36
C ASN A 66 2.92 -5.26 -13.68
N GLU A 67 1.69 -4.81 -13.49
CA GLU A 67 1.33 -3.56 -12.84
C GLU A 67 1.64 -3.53 -11.33
N TRP A 68 1.87 -4.69 -10.70
CA TRP A 68 2.33 -4.78 -9.31
C TRP A 68 3.86 -4.62 -9.21
N VAL A 69 4.59 -4.89 -10.30
CA VAL A 69 6.05 -4.75 -10.34
C VAL A 69 6.41 -3.28 -10.43
N ARG A 70 7.02 -2.75 -9.37
CA ARG A 70 7.41 -1.33 -9.31
C ARG A 70 8.62 -1.10 -8.43
N SER A 71 9.40 -0.07 -8.80
CA SER A 71 10.65 0.30 -8.10
C SER A 71 10.45 0.95 -6.72
N GLY A 72 9.22 1.24 -6.31
CA GLY A 72 8.96 1.84 -5.00
C GLY A 72 7.55 1.57 -4.48
N LEU A 73 7.38 1.60 -3.16
CA LEU A 73 6.10 1.32 -2.51
C LEU A 73 5.02 2.36 -2.85
N LEU A 74 3.77 1.90 -2.97
CA LEU A 74 2.60 2.79 -3.16
C LEU A 74 2.37 3.65 -1.93
N MET A 75 2.64 3.08 -0.76
CA MET A 75 2.59 3.75 0.53
C MET A 75 3.98 3.66 1.16
N SER A 76 4.72 4.77 1.20
CA SER A 76 6.01 4.85 1.88
C SER A 76 5.96 5.84 3.02
N ALA A 77 6.68 5.59 4.11
CA ALA A 77 6.73 6.47 5.28
C ALA A 77 7.12 7.90 4.90
N LYS A 78 8.04 8.06 3.94
CA LYS A 78 8.46 9.37 3.40
C LYS A 78 7.33 10.09 2.66
N ARG A 79 6.52 9.37 1.86
CA ARG A 79 5.37 9.96 1.17
C ARG A 79 4.26 10.29 2.16
N PHE A 80 3.95 9.37 3.07
CA PHE A 80 2.98 9.59 4.16
C PHE A 80 3.31 10.86 4.95
N TYR A 81 4.56 10.98 5.40
CA TYR A 81 5.06 12.17 6.09
C TYR A 81 4.79 13.47 5.31
N LYS A 82 5.16 13.51 4.02
CA LYS A 82 5.03 14.71 3.19
C LYS A 82 3.58 15.07 2.82
N THR A 83 2.70 14.08 2.72
CA THR A 83 1.37 14.23 2.14
C THR A 83 0.25 14.27 3.18
N LYS A 84 0.46 13.67 4.35
CA LYS A 84 -0.54 13.62 5.42
C LYS A 84 -0.05 14.32 6.68
N VAL A 85 1.00 13.80 7.31
CA VAL A 85 1.55 14.36 8.56
C VAL A 85 1.84 15.86 8.45
N LEU A 86 2.60 16.29 7.44
CA LEU A 86 2.89 17.71 7.28
C LEU A 86 1.64 18.54 6.95
N VAL A 87 0.68 18.00 6.20
CA VAL A 87 -0.55 18.73 5.84
C VAL A 87 -1.41 18.97 7.09
N PHE A 88 -1.60 17.93 7.90
CA PHE A 88 -2.30 18.04 9.18
C PHE A 88 -1.66 19.09 10.09
N VAL A 89 -0.32 19.08 10.21
CA VAL A 89 0.41 20.07 11.02
C VAL A 89 0.27 21.49 10.44
N GLN A 90 0.30 21.65 9.11
CA GLN A 90 0.06 22.95 8.47
C GLN A 90 -1.32 23.50 8.82
N GLN A 91 -2.35 22.66 8.78
CA GLN A 91 -3.73 23.05 9.11
C GLN A 91 -3.87 23.40 10.60
N THR A 92 -3.29 22.59 11.48
CA THR A 92 -3.34 22.82 12.94
C THR A 92 -2.59 24.10 13.36
N LYS A 93 -1.51 24.46 12.64
CA LYS A 93 -0.71 25.65 12.89
C LYS A 93 -1.12 26.87 12.07
N ALA A 94 -2.18 26.77 11.27
CA ALA A 94 -2.71 27.92 10.56
C ALA A 94 -3.28 28.91 11.58
N ALA A 95 -2.78 30.13 11.59
CA ALA A 95 -3.18 31.15 12.54
C ALA A 95 -3.28 32.52 11.84
N TYR A 96 -4.17 33.37 12.34
CA TYR A 96 -4.20 34.78 11.92
C TYR A 96 -3.07 35.53 12.63
N LEU A 97 -2.25 36.23 11.84
CA LEU A 97 -1.23 37.15 12.35
C LEU A 97 -1.88 38.45 12.85
N PRO A 98 -1.16 39.29 13.61
CA PRO A 98 -1.67 40.58 14.09
C PRO A 98 -2.16 41.51 12.97
N ASP A 99 -1.65 41.34 11.74
CA ASP A 99 -2.08 42.06 10.53
C ASP A 99 -3.37 41.51 9.89
N ARG A 100 -4.06 40.58 10.59
CA ARG A 100 -5.25 39.83 10.13
C ARG A 100 -5.03 38.95 8.91
N LYS A 101 -3.79 38.72 8.48
CA LYS A 101 -3.51 37.76 7.40
C LYS A 101 -3.44 36.35 7.96
N LEU A 102 -4.03 35.40 7.24
CA LEU A 102 -3.90 33.98 7.56
C LEU A 102 -2.47 33.54 7.21
N HIS A 103 -1.72 33.13 8.21
CA HIS A 103 -0.40 32.54 8.04
C HIS A 103 -0.49 31.02 8.14
N ILE A 104 -0.21 30.35 7.03
CA ILE A 104 -0.09 28.90 6.97
C ILE A 104 1.40 28.58 6.79
N PRO A 105 2.05 27.94 7.78
CA PRO A 105 3.47 27.64 7.66
C PRO A 105 3.73 26.73 6.47
N THR A 106 4.81 26.97 5.73
CA THR A 106 5.14 26.14 4.58
C THR A 106 5.68 24.78 5.02
N LYS A 107 5.57 23.74 4.17
CA LYS A 107 6.19 22.43 4.45
C LYS A 107 7.71 22.51 4.61
N LYS A 108 8.35 23.55 4.08
CA LYS A 108 9.79 23.80 4.21
C LYS A 108 10.10 24.32 5.61
N GLU A 109 9.35 25.32 6.09
CA GLU A 109 9.44 25.81 7.48
C GLU A 109 9.16 24.69 8.48
N LEU A 110 8.10 23.91 8.27
CA LEU A 110 7.75 22.82 9.19
C LEU A 110 8.87 21.78 9.33
N ARG A 111 9.64 21.53 8.27
CA ARG A 111 10.77 20.58 8.30
C ARG A 111 11.98 21.12 9.04
N ALA A 112 12.09 22.43 9.24
CA ALA A 112 13.19 23.03 9.97
C ALA A 112 13.03 22.86 11.49
N TYR A 113 11.81 22.61 11.98
CA TYR A 113 11.61 22.32 13.40
C TYR A 113 12.11 20.90 13.73
N PRO A 114 13.01 20.74 14.72
CA PRO A 114 13.59 19.43 15.06
C PRO A 114 12.55 18.35 15.40
N ASN A 115 11.46 18.74 16.07
CA ASN A 115 10.38 17.84 16.47
C ASN A 115 9.45 17.42 15.31
N LEU A 116 9.61 18.02 14.13
CA LEU A 116 8.85 17.74 12.92
C LEU A 116 9.71 17.16 11.79
N HIS A 117 10.98 16.84 12.05
CA HIS A 117 11.80 16.09 11.09
C HIS A 117 11.11 14.80 10.67
N GLY A 118 11.31 14.37 9.42
CA GLY A 118 10.66 13.19 8.81
C GLY A 118 11.16 11.85 9.34
N THR A 119 11.13 11.67 10.65
CA THR A 119 11.51 10.45 11.36
C THR A 119 10.29 9.55 11.61
N HIS A 120 10.55 8.28 11.89
CA HIS A 120 9.50 7.33 12.28
C HIS A 120 8.73 7.80 13.53
N LYS A 121 9.45 8.33 14.53
CA LYS A 121 8.86 8.87 15.77
C LYS A 121 7.89 10.01 15.49
N THR A 122 8.25 10.93 14.59
CA THR A 122 7.37 12.04 14.19
C THR A 122 6.11 11.53 13.51
N ASN A 123 6.23 10.57 12.60
CA ASN A 123 5.07 9.99 11.91
C ASN A 123 4.11 9.38 12.92
N ILE A 124 4.59 8.54 13.86
CA ILE A 124 3.72 7.94 14.89
C ILE A 124 3.07 9.02 15.72
N ARG A 125 3.86 9.90 16.34
CA ARG A 125 3.37 10.91 17.28
C ARG A 125 2.30 11.79 16.66
N VAL A 126 2.53 12.34 15.47
CA VAL A 126 1.57 13.23 14.81
C VAL A 126 0.34 12.45 14.32
N THR A 127 0.50 11.19 13.90
CA THR A 127 -0.64 10.36 13.49
C THR A 127 -1.56 10.08 14.67
N LEU A 128 -1.00 9.78 15.85
CA LEU A 128 -1.80 9.61 17.07
C LEU A 128 -2.51 10.92 17.47
N GLN A 129 -1.81 12.05 17.41
CA GLN A 129 -2.42 13.38 17.66
C GLN A 129 -3.58 13.69 16.70
N ALA A 130 -3.43 13.34 15.42
CA ALA A 130 -4.48 13.51 14.44
C ALA A 130 -5.68 12.60 14.71
N LEU A 131 -5.41 11.35 15.09
CA LEU A 131 -6.46 10.40 15.46
C LEU A 131 -7.27 10.88 16.68
N ASP A 132 -6.59 11.41 17.70
CA ASP A 132 -7.25 12.02 18.87
C ASP A 132 -8.12 13.23 18.48
N ALA A 133 -7.76 13.93 17.41
CA ALA A 133 -8.53 15.03 16.83
C ALA A 133 -9.61 14.57 15.82
N GLY A 134 -9.79 13.26 15.63
CA GLY A 134 -10.77 12.67 14.71
C GLY A 134 -10.32 12.59 13.24
N ASP A 135 -9.04 12.83 12.94
CA ASP A 135 -8.47 12.72 11.59
C ASP A 135 -7.60 11.45 11.47
N ASP A 136 -8.16 10.40 10.85
CA ASP A 136 -7.41 9.19 10.51
C ASP A 136 -6.54 9.41 9.27
N LEU A 137 -5.31 9.87 9.52
CA LEU A 137 -4.32 10.10 8.47
C LEU A 137 -3.97 8.84 7.67
N VAL A 138 -4.04 7.65 8.28
CA VAL A 138 -3.66 6.39 7.63
C VAL A 138 -4.73 6.00 6.61
N SER A 139 -5.99 5.96 7.01
CA SER A 139 -7.13 5.71 6.11
C SER A 139 -7.18 6.76 5.01
N ASN A 140 -6.99 8.03 5.36
CA ASN A 140 -6.91 9.12 4.39
C ASN A 140 -5.75 8.97 3.38
N PHE A 141 -4.65 8.31 3.75
CA PHE A 141 -3.55 8.01 2.83
C PHE A 141 -3.86 6.84 1.92
N GLN A 142 -4.48 5.78 2.45
CA GLN A 142 -4.94 4.63 1.66
C GLN A 142 -5.90 5.10 0.58
N ASP A 143 -6.90 5.90 0.91
CA ASP A 143 -7.87 6.45 -0.04
C ASP A 143 -7.22 7.31 -1.12
N HIS A 144 -6.27 8.16 -0.73
CA HIS A 144 -5.53 9.00 -1.68
C HIS A 144 -4.73 8.15 -2.68
N VAL A 145 -4.11 7.06 -2.21
CA VAL A 145 -3.36 6.13 -3.06
C VAL A 145 -4.31 5.35 -3.98
N ASN A 146 -5.42 4.84 -3.43
CA ASN A 146 -6.43 4.08 -4.18
C ASN A 146 -7.07 4.93 -5.29
N LYS A 147 -7.50 6.17 -4.99
CA LYS A 147 -8.05 7.10 -5.99
C LYS A 147 -7.07 7.36 -7.13
N LYS A 148 -5.81 7.66 -6.81
CA LYS A 148 -4.77 7.90 -7.82
C LYS A 148 -4.49 6.66 -8.66
N TRP A 149 -4.60 5.47 -8.07
CA TRP A 149 -4.42 4.21 -8.77
C TRP A 149 -5.58 3.96 -9.74
N ASN A 150 -6.82 4.08 -9.29
CA ASN A 150 -8.00 3.83 -10.13
C ASN A 150 -8.09 4.79 -11.34
N MET A 151 -7.74 6.07 -11.15
CA MET A 151 -7.71 7.05 -12.24
C MET A 151 -6.68 6.70 -13.34
N ARG A 152 -5.49 6.21 -12.96
CA ARG A 152 -4.46 5.84 -13.92
C ARG A 152 -4.82 4.64 -14.79
N HIS A 153 -5.68 3.75 -14.30
CA HIS A 153 -6.14 2.58 -15.05
C HIS A 153 -7.34 2.92 -15.94
N SER A 154 -8.21 3.84 -15.49
CA SER A 154 -9.32 4.33 -16.31
C SER A 154 -8.85 5.13 -17.53
N SER A 155 -7.74 5.87 -17.42
CA SER A 155 -7.17 6.68 -18.50
C SER A 155 -6.38 5.90 -19.56
N LYS A 156 -6.10 4.61 -19.34
CA LYS A 156 -5.40 3.76 -20.33
C LYS A 156 -6.34 2.83 -21.10
N ALA A 157 -7.62 2.80 -20.73
CA ALA A 157 -8.66 1.98 -21.36
C ALA A 157 -9.55 2.78 -22.33
N ALA A 158 -9.24 4.06 -22.55
CA ALA A 158 -9.85 4.96 -23.53
C ALA A 158 -8.76 5.41 -24.52
#